data_AF-A0A1N7HL26-F1
#
_entry.id   AF-A0A1N7HL26-F1
#
_cell.length_a   1.000
_cell.length_b   1.000
_cell.length_c   1.000
_cell.angle_alpha   90.00
_cell.angle_beta   90.00
_cell.angle_gamma   90.00
#
_symmetry.space_group_name_H-M   'P 1'
#
loop_
_entity.id
_entity.type
_entity.pdbx_description
1 polymer ?
#
loop_
_entity_poly.entity_id
_entity_poly.type
_entity_poly.pdbx_seq_one_letter_code
_entity_poly.pdbx_strand_id
1 'polypeptide(L)'
;MTTSGDAADSSAPGTTGGGLSASSNPAAGRGARYLLLHTFAHALIREFALESGYSAAGIGERIYAGTDLQPMAGVLLYTAAPDSEGTLGGLVALGRQDRLGTLIEQALDAARLCSSDPLCAERDPREHGHLYGSACHACLFASETSCERGNHYLDRALLVDTVSDLGIGFLAAP
;
A
#
# COMPACT_ATOMS: atom_id res chain seq x y z
N MET A 1 14.29 6.02 74.40
CA MET A 1 13.16 5.09 74.23
C MET A 1 12.11 5.78 73.37
N THR A 2 12.17 5.59 72.06
CA THR A 2 11.11 5.84 71.07
C THR A 2 11.36 4.84 69.94
N THR A 3 10.35 4.07 69.51
CA THR A 3 9.64 4.15 68.22
C THR A 3 8.66 2.95 68.22
N SER A 4 7.35 3.07 68.00
CA SER A 4 6.59 3.35 66.75
C SER A 4 6.89 2.35 65.62
N GLY A 5 5.88 1.60 65.17
CA GLY A 5 5.94 0.80 63.94
C GLY A 5 4.88 -0.29 63.80
N ASP A 6 3.75 0.07 63.19
CA ASP A 6 2.60 -0.72 62.73
C ASP A 6 2.98 -1.90 61.81
N ALA A 7 2.42 -3.10 62.03
CA ALA A 7 1.23 -3.68 61.37
C ALA A 7 1.47 -4.38 60.02
N ALA A 8 1.42 -5.72 60.11
CA ALA A 8 0.81 -6.70 59.20
C ALA A 8 0.98 -6.57 57.68
N ASP A 9 1.75 -7.49 57.11
CA ASP A 9 1.51 -8.04 55.77
C ASP A 9 1.67 -9.57 55.82
N SER A 10 0.63 -10.30 55.42
CA SER A 10 0.71 -11.72 55.08
C SER A 10 -0.41 -12.11 54.09
N SER A 11 -0.04 -12.08 52.82
CA SER A 11 -0.14 -13.20 51.86
C SER A 11 -1.51 -13.77 51.47
N ALA A 12 -1.88 -13.58 50.20
CA ALA A 12 -2.54 -14.56 49.31
C ALA A 12 -2.34 -14.16 47.82
N PRO A 13 -2.64 -15.00 46.82
CA PRO A 13 -1.66 -15.71 45.99
C PRO A 13 -1.51 -15.16 44.55
N GLY A 14 -0.44 -15.62 43.90
CA GLY A 14 -0.03 -15.21 42.55
C GLY A 14 -1.05 -15.49 41.45
N THR A 15 -1.17 -14.54 40.53
CA THR A 15 -1.79 -14.73 39.23
C THR A 15 -0.69 -14.60 38.18
N THR A 16 -0.19 -15.74 37.70
CA THR A 16 0.59 -15.86 36.47
C THR A 16 -0.36 -15.85 35.29
N GLY A 17 -0.12 -14.98 34.30
CA GLY A 17 -0.96 -14.94 33.11
C GLY A 17 -0.65 -13.77 32.20
N GLY A 18 0.39 -13.95 31.38
CA GLY A 18 0.90 -13.09 30.31
C GLY A 18 0.03 -11.90 29.90
N GLY A 19 0.56 -10.69 30.19
CA GLY A 19 0.25 -9.53 29.38
C GLY A 19 0.64 -9.84 27.94
N LEU A 20 -0.36 -9.95 27.06
CA LEU A 20 -0.19 -9.97 25.62
C LEU A 20 0.48 -8.63 25.26
N SER A 21 1.81 -8.65 25.21
CA SER A 21 2.61 -7.58 24.63
C SER A 21 2.03 -7.31 23.26
N ALA A 22 1.49 -6.10 23.09
CA ALA A 22 1.01 -5.60 21.82
C ALA A 22 2.15 -5.81 20.81
N SER A 23 2.01 -6.85 19.99
CA SER A 23 2.85 -7.08 18.83
C SER A 23 2.74 -5.81 17.99
N SER A 24 3.78 -4.99 18.04
CA SER A 24 3.86 -3.73 17.32
C SER A 24 3.89 -4.04 15.84
N ASN A 25 2.70 -4.20 15.26
CA ASN A 25 2.51 -4.36 13.83
C ASN A 25 3.12 -3.13 13.14
N PRO A 26 4.11 -3.26 12.26
CA PRO A 26 4.71 -2.13 11.54
C PRO A 26 3.71 -1.40 10.62
N ALA A 27 2.50 -1.95 10.40
CA ALA A 27 1.37 -1.27 9.78
C ALA A 27 0.59 -0.32 10.71
N ALA A 28 0.89 -0.27 12.01
CA ALA A 28 0.12 0.44 13.04
C ALA A 28 0.02 1.97 12.86
N GLY A 29 0.67 2.55 11.85
CA GLY A 29 0.53 3.97 11.50
C GLY A 29 -0.14 4.25 10.13
N ARG A 30 -0.50 3.22 9.35
CA ARG A 30 -1.05 3.38 7.99
C ARG A 30 -2.33 2.55 7.84
N GLY A 31 -3.47 3.22 7.74
CA GLY A 31 -4.77 2.56 7.58
C GLY A 31 -5.03 2.04 6.16
N ALA A 32 -6.15 1.33 5.98
CA ALA A 32 -6.57 0.75 4.70
C ALA A 32 -6.59 1.77 3.54
N ARG A 33 -6.95 3.02 3.81
CA ARG A 33 -6.90 4.14 2.86
C ARG A 33 -5.51 4.33 2.24
N TYR A 34 -4.45 4.24 3.04
CA TYR A 34 -3.08 4.38 2.54
C TYR A 34 -2.72 3.23 1.61
N LEU A 35 -2.98 1.99 2.05
CA LEU A 35 -2.66 0.78 1.26
C LEU A 35 -3.39 0.82 -0.09
N LEU A 36 -4.68 1.18 -0.09
CA LEU A 36 -5.47 1.32 -1.31
C LEU A 36 -4.86 2.35 -2.26
N LEU A 37 -4.61 3.58 -1.79
CA LEU A 37 -4.06 4.66 -2.62
C LEU A 37 -2.66 4.36 -3.12
N HIS A 38 -1.82 3.73 -2.29
CA HIS A 38 -0.47 3.34 -2.65
C HIS A 38 -0.47 2.26 -3.74
N THR A 39 -1.27 1.21 -3.54
CA THR A 39 -1.46 0.16 -4.54
C THR A 39 -2.01 0.74 -5.85
N PHE A 40 -2.99 1.65 -5.75
CA PHE A 40 -3.58 2.33 -6.90
C PHE A 40 -2.54 3.17 -7.67
N ALA A 41 -1.67 3.90 -6.96
CA ALA A 41 -0.61 4.68 -7.58
C ALA A 41 0.34 3.79 -8.40
N HIS A 42 0.69 2.61 -7.89
CA HIS A 42 1.56 1.66 -8.60
C HIS A 42 0.91 1.08 -9.85
N ALA A 43 -0.40 0.79 -9.80
CA ALA A 43 -1.15 0.38 -10.99
C ALA A 43 -1.15 1.51 -12.04
N LEU A 44 -1.38 2.76 -11.62
CA LEU A 44 -1.36 3.91 -12.52
C LEU A 44 0.02 4.20 -13.10
N ILE A 45 1.10 4.08 -12.33
CA ILE A 45 2.47 4.30 -12.84
C ILE A 45 2.76 3.36 -14.01
N ARG A 46 2.36 2.09 -13.91
CA ARG A 46 2.54 1.11 -15.00
C ARG A 46 1.79 1.54 -16.25
N GLU A 47 0.50 1.86 -16.12
CA GLU A 47 -0.32 2.26 -17.26
C GLU A 47 0.16 3.58 -17.88
N PHE A 48 0.50 4.56 -17.04
CA PHE A 48 0.96 5.86 -17.49
C PHE A 48 2.32 5.77 -18.16
N ALA A 49 3.20 4.87 -17.73
CA ALA A 49 4.47 4.63 -18.43
C ALA A 49 4.25 4.09 -19.85
N LEU A 50 3.29 3.17 -20.03
CA LEU A 50 2.94 2.64 -21.35
C LEU A 50 2.39 3.73 -22.29
N GLU A 51 1.58 4.65 -21.74
CA GLU A 51 0.85 5.65 -22.53
C GLU A 51 1.62 6.96 -22.74
N SER A 52 2.46 7.37 -21.77
CA SER A 52 3.17 8.65 -21.83
C SER A 52 4.52 8.59 -22.54
N GLY A 53 5.07 7.39 -22.75
CA GLY A 53 6.42 7.17 -23.27
C GLY A 53 7.54 7.37 -22.24
N TYR A 54 7.21 7.78 -21.01
CA TYR A 54 8.17 7.74 -19.90
C TYR A 54 8.42 6.29 -19.45
N SER A 55 9.65 5.98 -19.08
CA SER A 55 9.90 4.75 -18.34
C SER A 55 9.19 4.78 -16.98
N ALA A 56 8.75 3.62 -16.49
CA ALA A 56 8.11 3.53 -15.17
C ALA A 56 9.03 4.02 -14.04
N ALA A 57 10.36 3.90 -14.19
CA ALA A 57 11.35 4.41 -13.25
C ALA A 57 11.44 5.96 -13.24
N GLY A 58 11.01 6.60 -14.33
CA GLY A 58 10.95 8.06 -14.47
C GLY A 58 9.69 8.69 -13.87
N ILE A 59 8.70 7.89 -13.45
CA ILE A 59 7.48 8.36 -12.78
C ILE A 59 7.55 7.94 -11.31
N GLY A 60 7.43 8.89 -10.40
CA GLY A 60 7.34 8.64 -8.96
C GLY A 60 5.97 9.00 -8.39
N GLU A 61 5.65 8.44 -7.23
CA GLU A 61 4.41 8.74 -6.52
C GLU A 61 4.61 9.40 -5.15
N ARG A 62 3.60 10.17 -4.76
CA ARG A 62 3.40 10.62 -3.38
C ARG A 62 1.96 10.37 -2.96
N ILE A 63 1.79 9.80 -1.77
CA ILE A 63 0.48 9.38 -1.25
C ILE A 63 0.01 10.33 -0.15
N TYR A 64 -1.19 10.88 -0.33
CA TYR A 64 -1.89 11.71 0.64
C TYR A 64 -3.06 10.92 1.23
N ALA A 65 -2.82 10.26 2.36
CA ALA A 65 -3.85 9.54 3.11
C ALA A 65 -3.98 10.14 4.50
N GLY A 66 -5.02 10.93 4.72
CA GLY A 66 -5.32 11.55 6.00
C GLY A 66 -6.10 10.62 6.94
N THR A 67 -6.50 11.13 8.09
CA THR A 67 -7.31 10.41 9.10
C THR A 67 -8.81 10.65 8.88
N ASP A 68 -9.66 10.17 9.79
CA ASP A 68 -11.10 10.48 9.72
C ASP A 68 -11.39 11.93 10.11
N LEU A 69 -10.53 12.55 10.93
CA LEU A 69 -10.61 13.97 11.28
C LEU A 69 -10.10 14.89 10.17
N GLN A 70 -9.24 14.37 9.29
CA GLN A 70 -8.68 15.08 8.14
C GLN A 70 -8.78 14.16 6.90
N PRO A 71 -9.96 14.09 6.25
CA PRO A 71 -10.23 13.09 5.22
C PRO A 71 -9.55 13.45 3.89
N MET A 72 -8.24 13.23 3.81
CA MET A 72 -7.46 13.34 2.58
C MET A 72 -7.30 11.97 1.93
N ALA A 73 -7.59 11.89 0.63
CA ALA A 73 -7.32 10.73 -0.20
C ALA A 73 -6.87 11.21 -1.58
N GLY A 74 -5.56 11.19 -1.83
CA GLY A 74 -4.99 11.66 -3.08
C GLY A 74 -3.68 10.97 -3.42
N VAL A 75 -3.43 10.87 -4.72
CA VAL A 75 -2.17 10.40 -5.31
C VAL A 75 -1.62 11.52 -6.16
N LEU A 76 -0.34 11.83 -6.01
CA LEU A 76 0.41 12.68 -6.92
C LEU A 76 1.40 11.81 -7.68
N LEU A 77 1.31 11.84 -9.00
CA LEU A 77 2.31 11.27 -9.90
C LEU A 77 3.16 12.41 -10.46
N TYR A 78 4.48 12.26 -10.44
CA TYR A 78 5.42 13.27 -10.89
C TYR A 78 6.59 12.64 -11.64
N THR A 79 7.30 13.42 -12.45
CA THR A 79 8.53 12.97 -13.10
C THR A 79 9.67 12.96 -12.10
N ALA A 80 10.21 11.79 -11.78
CA ALA A 80 11.27 11.60 -10.77
C ALA A 80 12.68 11.83 -11.33
N ALA A 81 12.85 11.84 -12.66
CA ALA A 81 14.14 11.97 -13.32
C ALA A 81 14.19 13.22 -14.23
N PRO A 82 15.31 13.98 -14.24
CA PRO A 82 15.46 15.18 -15.06
C PRO A 82 15.80 14.90 -16.53
N ASP A 83 16.11 13.66 -16.88
CA ASP A 83 16.47 13.21 -18.21
C ASP A 83 15.22 13.00 -19.09
N SER A 84 15.31 13.61 -20.26
CA SER A 84 14.22 13.96 -21.16
C SER A 84 13.73 12.78 -22.00
N GLU A 85 13.17 11.74 -21.39
CA GLU A 85 12.49 10.68 -22.14
C GLU A 85 11.01 10.97 -22.45
N GLY A 86 10.49 12.14 -22.02
CA GLY A 86 9.16 12.58 -22.42
C GLY A 86 9.08 14.09 -22.62
N THR A 87 8.29 14.52 -23.60
CA THR A 87 7.85 15.91 -23.66
C THR A 87 7.04 16.18 -22.39
N LEU A 88 7.34 17.25 -21.65
CA LEU A 88 6.65 17.64 -20.40
C LEU A 88 5.11 17.69 -20.50
N GLY A 89 4.54 17.64 -21.71
CA GLY A 89 3.10 17.53 -21.97
C GLY A 89 2.51 16.11 -21.93
N GLY A 90 3.32 15.04 -21.94
CA GLY A 90 2.83 13.66 -22.03
C GLY A 90 2.03 13.25 -20.79
N LEU A 91 2.69 13.27 -19.62
CA LEU A 91 2.07 12.87 -18.35
C LEU A 91 0.92 13.79 -17.93
N VAL A 92 1.07 15.10 -18.15
CA VAL A 92 0.01 16.09 -17.85
C VAL A 92 -1.21 15.87 -18.76
N ALA A 93 -1.02 15.52 -20.04
CA ALA A 93 -2.13 15.22 -20.94
C ALA A 93 -2.91 13.98 -20.52
N LEU A 94 -2.26 12.99 -19.90
CA LEU A 94 -2.93 11.80 -19.34
C LEU A 94 -3.86 12.16 -18.16
N GLY A 95 -3.52 13.21 -17.40
CA GLY A 95 -4.33 13.70 -16.28
C GLY A 95 -5.61 14.46 -16.67
N ARG A 96 -5.88 14.66 -17.97
CA ARG A 96 -7.10 15.34 -18.40
C ARG A 96 -8.33 14.45 -18.20
N GLN A 97 -9.45 15.07 -17.82
CA GLN A 97 -10.70 14.37 -17.51
C GLN A 97 -11.20 13.45 -18.64
N ASP A 98 -10.95 13.83 -19.91
CA ASP A 98 -11.33 13.07 -21.10
C ASP A 98 -10.46 11.83 -21.36
N ARG A 99 -9.35 11.65 -20.63
CA ARG A 99 -8.43 10.50 -20.78
C ARG A 99 -8.28 9.69 -19.50
N LEU A 100 -8.26 10.36 -18.35
CA LEU A 100 -7.95 9.77 -17.05
C LEU A 100 -8.86 8.58 -16.70
N GLY A 101 -10.16 8.66 -17.00
CA GLY A 101 -11.11 7.57 -16.71
C GLY A 101 -10.72 6.26 -17.38
N THR A 102 -10.43 6.30 -18.68
CA THR A 102 -10.03 5.13 -19.47
C THR A 102 -8.69 4.57 -18.98
N LEU A 103 -7.72 5.41 -18.65
CA LEU A 103 -6.44 4.97 -18.10
C LEU A 103 -6.60 4.28 -16.73
N ILE A 104 -7.52 4.75 -15.90
CA ILE A 104 -7.84 4.10 -14.63
C ILE A 104 -8.42 2.70 -14.88
N GLU A 105 -9.37 2.58 -15.80
CA GLU A 105 -9.97 1.28 -16.17
C GLU A 105 -8.89 0.32 -16.69
N GLN A 106 -8.03 0.77 -17.60
CA GLN A 106 -6.91 -0.02 -18.14
C GLN A 106 -5.95 -0.47 -17.02
N ALA A 107 -5.59 0.44 -16.11
CA ALA A 107 -4.71 0.10 -14.98
C ALA A 107 -5.33 -0.96 -14.05
N LEU A 108 -6.64 -0.89 -13.80
CA LEU A 108 -7.35 -1.88 -12.99
C LEU A 108 -7.46 -3.23 -13.72
N ASP A 109 -7.77 -3.22 -15.02
CA ASP A 109 -7.81 -4.43 -15.85
C ASP A 109 -6.45 -5.12 -15.88
N ALA A 110 -5.37 -4.35 -16.05
CA ALA A 110 -4.00 -4.87 -16.00
C ALA A 110 -3.67 -5.45 -14.61
N ALA A 111 -4.12 -4.81 -13.52
CA ALA A 111 -3.87 -5.27 -12.15
C ALA A 111 -4.51 -6.65 -11.85
N ARG A 112 -5.55 -7.07 -12.59
CA ARG A 112 -6.15 -8.40 -12.44
C ARG A 112 -5.20 -9.53 -12.85
N LEU A 113 -4.23 -9.24 -13.73
CA LEU A 113 -3.32 -10.23 -14.29
C LEU A 113 -1.98 -10.22 -13.56
N CYS A 114 -1.52 -11.39 -13.13
CA CYS A 114 -0.16 -11.58 -12.65
C CYS A 114 0.39 -12.92 -13.11
N SER A 115 1.54 -12.90 -13.78
CA SER A 115 2.22 -14.12 -14.24
C SER A 115 2.75 -15.00 -13.09
N SER A 116 2.79 -14.46 -11.87
CA SER A 116 3.22 -15.18 -10.67
C SER A 116 2.05 -15.74 -9.87
N ASP A 117 0.82 -15.66 -10.38
CA ASP A 117 -0.32 -16.34 -9.76
C ASP A 117 -0.20 -17.86 -9.87
N PRO A 118 -0.67 -18.62 -8.86
CA PRO A 118 -1.36 -18.15 -7.65
C PRO A 118 -0.42 -17.70 -6.51
N LEU A 119 0.88 -17.97 -6.60
CA LEU A 119 1.84 -17.67 -5.52
C LEU A 119 1.91 -16.19 -5.12
N CYS A 120 1.62 -15.29 -6.06
CA CYS A 120 1.48 -13.87 -5.79
C CYS A 120 0.19 -13.57 -5.01
N ALA A 121 -0.95 -14.11 -5.46
CA ALA A 121 -2.25 -13.86 -4.85
C ALA A 121 -2.41 -14.50 -3.45
N GLU A 122 -1.77 -15.64 -3.21
CA GLU A 122 -1.85 -16.36 -1.92
C GLU A 122 -0.89 -15.81 -0.85
N ARG A 123 -0.22 -14.69 -1.11
CA ARG A 123 0.83 -14.19 -0.23
C ARG A 123 0.27 -13.51 1.01
N ASP A 124 0.49 -14.13 2.18
CA ASP A 124 0.19 -13.52 3.47
C ASP A 124 1.42 -12.77 4.06
N PRO A 125 1.34 -11.43 4.26
CA PRO A 125 2.39 -10.65 4.93
C PRO A 125 2.71 -11.13 6.35
N ARG A 126 1.73 -11.74 7.05
CA ARG A 126 1.85 -12.19 8.44
C ARG A 126 2.74 -13.42 8.59
N GLU A 127 2.81 -14.25 7.56
CA GLU A 127 3.56 -15.52 7.59
C GLU A 127 4.99 -15.34 7.10
N HIS A 128 5.21 -14.47 6.11
CA HIS A 128 6.48 -14.40 5.37
C HIS A 128 7.38 -13.23 5.78
N GLY A 129 6.97 -12.41 6.75
CA GLY A 129 7.76 -11.26 7.23
C GLY A 129 7.92 -10.12 6.21
N HIS A 130 7.23 -10.20 5.08
CA HIS A 130 7.14 -9.13 4.10
C HIS A 130 6.06 -8.12 4.49
N LEU A 131 6.21 -6.87 4.04
CA LEU A 131 5.25 -5.80 4.33
C LEU A 131 4.23 -5.58 3.20
N TYR A 132 4.06 -6.55 2.30
CA TYR A 132 3.16 -6.50 1.15
C TYR A 132 2.39 -7.82 1.01
N GLY A 133 1.16 -7.74 0.48
CA GLY A 133 0.27 -8.87 0.23
C GLY A 133 0.37 -9.35 -1.21
N SER A 134 -0.73 -9.29 -1.97
CA SER A 134 -0.79 -9.67 -3.38
C SER A 134 -0.06 -8.67 -4.29
N ALA A 135 1.27 -8.62 -4.20
CA ALA A 135 2.13 -7.71 -4.93
C ALA A 135 3.50 -8.36 -5.23
N CYS A 136 3.99 -8.16 -6.45
CA CYS A 136 5.33 -8.59 -6.87
C CYS A 136 5.84 -7.76 -8.06
N HIS A 137 7.02 -8.12 -8.58
CA HIS A 137 7.62 -7.49 -9.77
C HIS A 137 6.77 -7.61 -11.03
N ALA A 138 5.94 -8.64 -11.17
CA ALA A 138 5.08 -8.78 -12.35
C ALA A 138 3.92 -7.77 -12.34
N CYS A 139 3.26 -7.56 -11.19
CA CYS A 139 2.01 -6.80 -11.14
C CYS A 139 2.11 -5.39 -10.53
N LEU A 140 2.87 -5.18 -9.44
CA LEU A 140 2.77 -3.92 -8.68
C LEU A 140 4.11 -3.28 -8.31
N PHE A 141 5.22 -4.00 -8.18
CA PHE A 141 6.46 -3.34 -7.76
C PHE A 141 6.94 -2.35 -8.82
N ALA A 142 7.23 -1.13 -8.39
CA ALA A 142 7.84 -0.07 -9.19
C ALA A 142 9.35 -0.01 -8.91
N SER A 143 10.06 0.88 -9.62
CA SER A 143 11.45 1.19 -9.31
C SER A 143 11.56 1.71 -7.87
N GLU A 144 12.69 1.44 -7.21
CA GLU A 144 12.99 2.02 -5.89
C GLU A 144 12.95 3.55 -5.92
N THR A 145 13.38 4.16 -7.03
CA THR A 145 13.36 5.62 -7.24
C THR A 145 11.95 6.18 -7.44
N SER A 146 10.98 5.35 -7.80
CA SER A 146 9.59 5.75 -7.98
C SER A 146 8.83 5.77 -6.65
N CYS A 147 9.13 4.81 -5.77
CA CYS A 147 8.33 4.53 -4.59
C CYS A 147 8.93 5.02 -3.27
N GLU A 148 8.29 6.00 -2.64
CA GLU A 148 8.70 6.54 -1.33
C GLU A 148 8.69 5.49 -0.19
N ARG A 149 8.07 4.31 -0.41
CA ARG A 149 8.00 3.21 0.57
C ARG A 149 8.79 1.97 0.20
N GLY A 150 9.49 1.98 -0.94
CA GLY A 150 10.26 0.82 -1.39
C GLY A 150 9.40 -0.43 -1.60
N ASN A 151 8.26 -0.28 -2.27
CA ASN A 151 7.32 -1.37 -2.59
C ASN A 151 6.70 -2.10 -1.36
N HIS A 152 6.80 -1.53 -0.16
CA HIS A 152 6.05 -2.02 1.00
C HIS A 152 4.62 -1.50 1.01
N TYR A 153 3.71 -2.21 1.68
CA TYR A 153 2.30 -1.84 1.85
C TYR A 153 1.55 -1.77 0.51
N LEU A 154 1.71 -2.82 -0.30
CA LEU A 154 1.04 -3.02 -1.57
C LEU A 154 0.20 -4.29 -1.53
N ASP A 155 -0.99 -4.24 -2.11
CA ASP A 155 -1.86 -5.41 -2.23
C ASP A 155 -2.91 -5.20 -3.33
N ARG A 156 -2.75 -5.83 -4.51
CA ARG A 156 -3.67 -5.63 -5.63
C ARG A 156 -5.07 -6.17 -5.35
N ALA A 157 -5.22 -7.09 -4.39
CA ALA A 157 -6.52 -7.60 -4.00
C ALA A 157 -7.41 -6.50 -3.38
N LEU A 158 -6.83 -5.39 -2.90
CA LEU A 158 -7.58 -4.21 -2.48
C LEU A 158 -8.19 -3.42 -3.65
N LEU A 159 -7.64 -3.56 -4.86
CA LEU A 159 -8.14 -2.85 -6.04
C LEU A 159 -9.13 -3.70 -6.82
N VAL A 160 -8.75 -4.95 -7.08
CA VAL A 160 -9.45 -5.85 -8.00
C VAL A 160 -9.46 -7.27 -7.46
N ASP A 161 -10.39 -8.06 -7.98
CA ASP A 161 -10.41 -9.50 -7.71
C ASP A 161 -9.15 -10.19 -8.25
N THR A 162 -8.62 -11.13 -7.47
CA THR A 162 -7.49 -11.98 -7.83
C THR A 162 -7.93 -13.44 -7.91
N VAL A 163 -7.03 -14.33 -8.33
CA VAL A 163 -7.34 -15.77 -8.38
C VAL A 163 -7.62 -16.38 -7.01
N SER A 164 -7.14 -15.76 -5.92
CA SER A 164 -7.30 -16.26 -4.55
C SER A 164 -8.34 -15.48 -3.75
N ASP A 165 -8.55 -14.21 -4.10
CA ASP A 165 -9.45 -13.31 -3.39
C ASP A 165 -10.49 -12.72 -4.35
N LEU A 166 -11.75 -13.12 -4.18
CA LEU A 166 -12.89 -12.64 -4.96
C LEU A 166 -13.81 -11.78 -4.07
N GLY A 167 -14.26 -10.64 -4.57
CA GLY A 167 -15.26 -9.78 -3.93
C GLY A 167 -14.72 -8.87 -2.81
N ILE A 168 -13.41 -8.74 -2.68
CA ILE A 168 -12.78 -7.80 -1.71
C ILE A 168 -12.19 -6.56 -2.37
N GLY A 169 -12.07 -6.53 -3.70
CA GLY A 169 -11.55 -5.40 -4.45
C GLY A 169 -12.45 -4.19 -4.32
N PHE A 170 -11.90 -3.06 -3.84
CA PHE A 170 -12.64 -1.81 -3.68
C PHE A 170 -13.14 -1.25 -5.02
N LEU A 171 -12.43 -1.54 -6.10
CA LEU A 171 -12.73 -1.09 -7.47
C LEU A 171 -13.06 -2.28 -8.39
N ALA A 172 -13.37 -3.45 -7.83
CA ALA A 172 -13.85 -4.58 -8.61
C ALA A 172 -15.18 -4.21 -9.28
N ALA A 173 -15.29 -4.45 -10.59
CA ALA A 173 -16.57 -4.33 -11.27
C ALA A 173 -17.52 -5.43 -10.74
N PRO A 174 -18.82 -5.15 -10.60
CA PRO A 174 -19.82 -6.14 -10.18
C PRO A 174 -19.97 -7.30 -11.17
#